data_AF-A0A7Y3CZS4-F1
#
_entry.id   AF-A0A7Y3CZS4-F1
#
_cell.length_a   1.000
_cell.length_b   1.000
_cell.length_c   1.000
_cell.angle_alpha   90.00
_cell.angle_beta   90.00
_cell.angle_gamma   90.00
#
_symmetry.space_group_name_H-M   'P 1'
#
loop_
_entity.id
_entity.type
_entity.pdbx_description
1 polymer ?
#
loop_
_entity_poly.entity_id
_entity_poly.type
_entity_poly.pdbx_seq_one_letter_code
_entity_poly.pdbx_strand_id
1 'polypeptide(L)'
;ADYSSYTIEKTKNLDINADYTKSVVEVAEDVTYNCDYGSLTVDNVNNFRGNGDYVTIKLGDVYKNASIKSDYGSIRIDRLNKSVENVSIDSEYAGIKIGYDPAFNFNFELDLEYAGLSGDDDFEFTKKQVKSSQKYYIGHYGGSNSKGLVEINSEYGGVKFYKN
;
A
#
# COMPACT_ATOMS: atom_id res chain seq x y z
N ALA A 1 -6.98 9.47 19.37
CA ALA A 1 -8.24 10.12 18.96
C ALA A 1 -9.24 9.00 18.88
N ASP A 2 -10.25 9.02 19.73
CA ASP A 2 -10.94 7.79 20.10
C ASP A 2 -12.44 7.97 19.87
N TYR A 3 -13.09 7.00 19.20
CA TYR A 3 -14.54 7.04 18.93
C TYR A 3 -15.00 8.32 18.23
N SER A 4 -14.26 8.77 17.22
CA SER A 4 -14.44 10.09 16.63
C SER A 4 -14.30 10.13 15.11
N SER A 5 -14.47 11.32 14.55
CA SER A 5 -14.11 11.61 13.17
C SER A 5 -13.46 12.99 13.08
N TYR A 6 -12.41 13.12 12.28
CA TYR A 6 -11.76 14.41 12.03
C TYR A 6 -11.23 14.51 10.60
N THR A 7 -10.93 15.75 10.21
CA THR A 7 -10.32 16.07 8.92
C THR A 7 -9.19 17.05 9.14
N ILE A 8 -8.04 16.77 8.52
CA ILE A 8 -6.88 17.65 8.47
C ILE A 8 -6.68 18.05 7.01
N GLU A 9 -6.91 19.32 6.69
CA GLU A 9 -6.76 19.82 5.32
C GLU A 9 -5.30 19.74 4.85
N LYS A 10 -4.37 20.32 5.63
CA LYS A 10 -2.96 20.35 5.24
C LYS A 10 -2.04 20.28 6.43
N THR A 11 -1.02 19.45 6.31
CA THR A 11 0.07 19.37 7.29
C THR A 11 1.39 19.06 6.60
N LYS A 12 2.50 19.34 7.29
CA LYS A 12 3.81 18.85 6.88
C LYS A 12 4.05 17.47 7.49
N ASN A 13 4.14 17.42 8.82
CA ASN A 13 4.35 16.20 9.58
C ASN A 13 3.10 15.90 10.40
N LEU A 14 2.65 14.65 10.40
CA LEU A 14 1.50 14.22 11.17
C LEU A 14 1.74 12.84 11.76
N ASP A 15 1.61 12.75 13.08
CA ASP A 15 1.56 11.48 13.80
C ASP A 15 0.11 11.23 14.24
N ILE A 16 -0.48 10.15 13.74
CA ILE A 16 -1.84 9.73 14.05
C ILE A 16 -1.79 8.55 15.03
N ASN A 17 -2.44 8.71 16.17
CA ASN A 17 -2.74 7.61 17.07
C ASN A 17 -4.26 7.63 17.35
N ALA A 18 -4.98 6.62 16.87
CA ALA A 18 -6.44 6.68 16.84
C ALA A 18 -7.13 5.31 16.90
N ASP A 19 -8.09 5.19 17.81
CA ASP A 19 -8.90 3.97 17.98
C ASP A 19 -10.37 4.24 17.66
N TYR A 20 -11.06 3.31 17.01
CA TYR A 20 -12.49 3.43 16.68
C TYR A 20 -12.83 4.73 15.93
N THR A 21 -11.92 5.19 15.05
CA THR A 21 -11.95 6.55 14.52
C THR A 21 -11.85 6.60 13.00
N LYS A 22 -12.57 7.56 12.40
CA LYS A 22 -12.45 7.94 10.99
C LYS A 22 -11.52 9.14 10.85
N SER A 23 -10.35 8.91 10.28
CA SER A 23 -9.32 9.91 10.05
C SER A 23 -9.25 10.27 8.56
N VAL A 24 -9.35 11.57 8.23
CA VAL A 24 -9.19 12.07 6.86
C VAL A 24 -8.09 13.12 6.83
N VAL A 25 -7.16 13.01 5.89
CA VAL A 25 -6.08 13.96 5.65
C VAL A 25 -6.05 14.29 4.16
N GLU A 26 -6.22 15.55 3.78
CA GLU A 26 -6.25 15.88 2.34
C GLU A 26 -4.83 15.97 1.78
N VAL A 27 -3.92 16.67 2.48
CA VAL A 27 -2.52 16.82 2.04
C VAL A 27 -1.54 16.71 3.21
N ALA A 28 -0.56 15.82 3.09
CA ALA A 28 0.55 15.69 4.03
C ALA A 28 1.89 15.48 3.32
N GLU A 29 2.99 15.94 3.93
CA GLU A 29 4.33 15.53 3.48
C GLU A 29 4.68 14.18 4.11
N ASP A 30 4.64 14.08 5.44
CA ASP A 30 5.00 12.91 6.21
C ASP A 30 3.85 12.52 7.15
N VAL A 31 3.36 11.29 7.03
CA VAL A 31 2.37 10.70 7.93
C VAL A 31 2.94 9.44 8.58
N THR A 32 3.01 9.45 9.91
CA THR A 32 3.12 8.24 10.70
C THR A 32 1.75 7.91 11.29
N TYR A 33 1.30 6.66 11.23
CA TYR A 33 0.04 6.28 11.87
C TYR A 33 0.17 5.01 12.71
N ASN A 34 -0.64 4.95 13.75
CA ASN A 34 -0.97 3.77 14.51
C ASN A 34 -2.48 3.84 14.75
N CYS A 35 -3.24 2.92 14.17
CA CYS A 35 -4.70 2.97 14.27
C CYS A 35 -5.27 1.58 14.48
N ASP A 36 -6.21 1.46 15.42
CA ASP A 36 -6.93 0.23 15.67
C ASP A 36 -8.44 0.46 15.51
N TYR A 37 -9.11 -0.38 14.74
CA TYR A 37 -10.54 -0.28 14.44
C TYR A 37 -10.92 1.06 13.78
N GLY A 38 -11.06 1.11 12.46
CA GLY A 38 -11.55 2.33 11.83
C GLY A 38 -11.12 2.52 10.39
N SER A 39 -10.92 3.78 10.01
CA SER A 39 -10.45 4.11 8.66
C SER A 39 -9.52 5.32 8.66
N LEU A 40 -8.51 5.25 7.80
CA LEU A 40 -7.57 6.33 7.54
C LEU A 40 -7.54 6.59 6.03
N THR A 41 -7.98 7.78 5.63
CA THR A 41 -7.87 8.27 4.25
C THR A 41 -6.86 9.39 4.18
N VAL A 42 -5.89 9.28 3.26
CA VAL A 42 -4.94 10.36 2.94
C VAL A 42 -4.96 10.62 1.44
N ASP A 43 -5.42 11.79 1.00
CA ASP A 43 -5.62 12.03 -0.44
C ASP A 43 -4.30 12.27 -1.18
N ASN A 44 -3.35 13.00 -0.58
CA ASN A 44 -2.03 13.25 -1.16
C ASN A 44 -0.93 13.14 -0.10
N VAL A 45 0.05 12.28 -0.33
CA VAL A 45 1.16 12.07 0.62
C VAL A 45 2.50 11.79 -0.04
N ASN A 46 3.57 12.39 0.47
CA ASN A 46 4.92 12.02 0.04
C ASN A 46 5.35 10.72 0.72
N ASN A 47 5.35 10.69 2.05
CA ASN A 47 5.77 9.55 2.85
C ASN A 47 4.66 9.12 3.81
N PHE A 48 4.22 7.86 3.70
CA PHE A 48 3.20 7.28 4.56
C PHE A 48 3.74 6.04 5.23
N ARG A 49 3.69 5.94 6.55
CA ARG A 49 4.16 4.75 7.27
C ARG A 49 3.38 4.46 8.53
N GLY A 50 3.24 3.19 8.88
CA GLY A 50 2.61 2.85 10.14
C GLY A 50 2.03 1.44 10.18
N ASN A 51 1.25 1.21 11.22
CA ASN A 51 0.60 -0.06 11.52
C ASN A 51 -0.89 0.16 11.81
N GLY A 52 -1.72 -0.81 11.47
CA GLY A 52 -3.10 -0.80 11.95
C GLY A 52 -3.78 -2.16 11.96
N ASP A 53 -4.63 -2.36 12.95
CA ASP A 53 -5.41 -3.57 13.14
C ASP A 53 -6.92 -3.29 13.02
N TYR A 54 -7.63 -4.09 12.21
CA TYR A 54 -9.02 -3.83 11.81
C TYR A 54 -9.23 -2.44 11.17
N VAL A 55 -8.31 -2.00 10.30
CA VAL A 55 -8.35 -0.67 9.68
C VAL A 55 -8.50 -0.74 8.16
N THR A 56 -9.35 0.14 7.62
CA THR A 56 -9.35 0.46 6.19
C THR A 56 -8.40 1.62 5.91
N ILE A 57 -7.33 1.36 5.17
CA ILE A 57 -6.37 2.37 4.73
C ILE A 57 -6.64 2.70 3.27
N LYS A 58 -6.91 3.98 2.99
CA LYS A 58 -7.07 4.50 1.64
C LYS A 58 -6.09 5.64 1.38
N LEU A 59 -5.18 5.44 0.44
CA LEU A 59 -4.30 6.48 -0.05
C LEU A 59 -4.76 6.90 -1.46
N GLY A 60 -4.84 8.20 -1.70
CA GLY A 60 -5.05 8.76 -3.03
C GLY A 60 -3.77 8.64 -3.85
N ASP A 61 -3.04 9.76 -3.92
CA ASP A 61 -1.73 9.87 -4.56
C ASP A 61 -0.57 9.69 -3.56
N VAL A 62 0.30 8.72 -3.83
CA VAL A 62 1.56 8.53 -3.13
C VAL A 62 2.71 8.98 -4.03
N TYR A 63 3.55 9.90 -3.54
CA TYR A 63 4.59 10.52 -4.34
C TYR A 63 6.01 9.99 -4.09
N LYS A 64 6.30 9.43 -2.90
CA LYS A 64 7.63 8.90 -2.58
C LYS A 64 7.59 7.51 -1.96
N ASN A 65 7.16 7.39 -0.71
CA ASN A 65 7.29 6.15 0.05
C ASN A 65 5.99 5.74 0.75
N ALA A 66 5.70 4.44 0.76
CA ALA A 66 4.63 3.85 1.57
C ALA A 66 5.15 2.62 2.32
N SER A 67 4.95 2.54 3.63
CA SER A 67 5.28 1.38 4.46
C SER A 67 4.10 1.04 5.38
N ILE A 68 3.37 -0.02 5.05
CA ILE A 68 2.09 -0.34 5.68
C ILE A 68 2.18 -1.72 6.32
N LYS A 69 1.84 -1.80 7.60
CA LYS A 69 1.60 -3.07 8.30
C LYS A 69 0.12 -3.17 8.65
N SER A 70 -0.53 -4.28 8.31
CA SER A 70 -1.96 -4.45 8.60
C SER A 70 -2.34 -5.90 8.88
N ASP A 71 -2.77 -6.19 10.10
CA ASP A 71 -3.16 -7.53 10.50
C ASP A 71 -4.54 -7.86 9.90
N TYR A 72 -5.54 -7.01 10.16
CA TYR A 72 -6.88 -7.13 9.58
C TYR A 72 -7.32 -5.84 8.88
N GLY A 73 -8.00 -5.97 7.74
CA GLY A 73 -8.68 -4.85 7.09
C GLY A 73 -8.52 -4.79 5.58
N SER A 74 -8.26 -3.59 5.05
CA SER A 74 -8.02 -3.42 3.61
C SER A 74 -7.10 -2.25 3.33
N ILE A 75 -6.28 -2.40 2.29
CA ILE A 75 -5.33 -1.40 1.85
C ILE A 75 -5.65 -1.06 0.40
N ARG A 76 -5.92 0.22 0.15
CA ARG A 76 -6.14 0.74 -1.18
C ARG A 76 -5.24 1.92 -1.44
N ILE A 77 -4.45 1.84 -2.50
CA ILE A 77 -3.69 2.96 -3.07
C ILE A 77 -4.33 3.27 -4.42
N ASP A 78 -4.82 4.49 -4.60
CA ASP A 78 -5.45 4.90 -5.85
C ASP A 78 -4.40 5.12 -6.94
N ARG A 79 -3.28 5.76 -6.64
CA ARG A 79 -2.17 5.91 -7.58
C ARG A 79 -0.80 6.03 -6.90
N LEU A 80 0.10 5.11 -7.23
CA LEU A 80 1.53 5.28 -7.08
C LEU A 80 2.03 6.20 -8.21
N ASN A 81 2.54 7.37 -7.85
CA ASN A 81 3.07 8.33 -8.81
C ASN A 81 4.40 7.82 -9.42
N LYS A 82 4.76 8.30 -10.62
CA LYS A 82 6.03 7.98 -11.27
C LYS A 82 7.29 8.29 -10.46
N SER A 83 7.18 9.14 -9.44
CA SER A 83 8.28 9.50 -8.53
C SER A 83 8.43 8.59 -7.31
N VAL A 84 7.56 7.59 -7.14
CA VAL A 84 7.64 6.65 -6.02
C VAL A 84 8.98 5.91 -6.03
N GLU A 85 9.56 5.79 -4.85
CA GLU A 85 10.84 5.13 -4.64
C GLU A 85 10.61 3.75 -4.02
N ASN A 86 9.84 3.66 -2.92
CA ASN A 86 9.63 2.40 -2.21
C ASN A 86 8.19 2.24 -1.74
N VAL A 87 7.64 1.05 -1.95
CA VAL A 87 6.38 0.60 -1.37
C VAL A 87 6.63 -0.73 -0.68
N SER A 88 6.34 -0.80 0.61
CA SER A 88 6.41 -2.02 1.41
C SER A 88 5.07 -2.24 2.09
N ILE A 89 4.46 -3.40 1.87
CA ILE A 89 3.21 -3.79 2.51
C ILE A 89 3.40 -5.16 3.16
N ASP A 90 3.06 -5.24 4.44
CA ASP A 90 3.04 -6.47 5.21
C ASP A 90 1.61 -6.64 5.77
N SER A 91 0.96 -7.76 5.44
CA SER A 91 -0.42 -7.98 5.87
C SER A 91 -0.76 -9.45 6.11
N GLU A 92 -1.64 -9.71 7.07
CA GLU A 92 -2.07 -11.07 7.42
C GLU A 92 -3.45 -11.46 6.89
N TYR A 93 -4.45 -10.58 7.00
CA TYR A 93 -5.84 -10.81 6.60
C TYR A 93 -6.43 -9.56 5.94
N ALA A 94 -5.71 -9.01 4.96
CA ALA A 94 -6.10 -7.79 4.26
C ALA A 94 -6.15 -7.96 2.73
N GLY A 95 -7.15 -7.31 2.12
CA GLY A 95 -7.19 -7.11 0.67
C GLY A 95 -6.33 -5.91 0.27
N ILE A 96 -5.44 -6.09 -0.71
CA ILE A 96 -4.53 -5.06 -1.21
C ILE A 96 -4.91 -4.70 -2.65
N LYS A 97 -5.19 -3.42 -2.90
CA LYS A 97 -5.49 -2.91 -4.24
C LYS A 97 -4.65 -1.68 -4.56
N ILE A 98 -3.79 -1.78 -5.57
CA ILE A 98 -2.79 -0.77 -5.90
C ILE A 98 -2.99 -0.29 -7.33
N GLY A 99 -3.31 0.99 -7.47
CA GLY A 99 -3.24 1.69 -8.74
C GLY A 99 -1.85 2.27 -8.95
N TYR A 100 -1.36 2.28 -10.18
CA TYR A 100 -0.07 2.87 -10.52
C TYR A 100 -0.17 3.72 -11.78
N ASP A 101 0.63 4.79 -11.82
CA ASP A 101 0.83 5.60 -13.02
C ASP A 101 1.49 4.75 -14.12
N PRO A 102 0.97 4.68 -15.35
CA PRO A 102 1.56 3.88 -16.43
C PRO A 102 3.02 4.19 -16.75
N ALA A 103 3.49 5.40 -16.43
CA ALA A 103 4.89 5.83 -16.59
C ALA A 103 5.77 5.48 -15.38
N PHE A 104 5.19 5.00 -14.28
CA PHE A 104 5.93 4.46 -13.15
C PHE A 104 6.50 3.09 -13.51
N ASN A 105 7.79 3.04 -13.82
CA ASN A 105 8.51 1.78 -13.95
C ASN A 105 8.91 1.31 -12.54
N PHE A 106 8.79 0.03 -12.22
CA PHE A 106 9.18 -0.47 -10.90
C PHE A 106 9.59 -1.94 -10.94
N ASN A 107 10.50 -2.29 -10.05
CA ASN A 107 10.78 -3.67 -9.68
C ASN A 107 9.80 -4.10 -8.60
N PHE A 108 9.50 -5.39 -8.54
CA PHE A 108 8.66 -5.95 -7.49
C PHE A 108 9.21 -7.25 -6.93
N GLU A 109 8.91 -7.47 -5.66
CA GLU A 109 9.05 -8.74 -4.96
C GLU A 109 7.77 -8.99 -4.16
N LEU A 110 7.12 -10.12 -4.44
CA LEU A 110 5.82 -10.47 -3.86
C LEU A 110 5.93 -11.85 -3.21
N ASP A 111 5.70 -11.93 -1.90
CA ASP A 111 5.60 -13.17 -1.15
C ASP A 111 4.16 -13.33 -0.64
N LEU A 112 3.45 -14.33 -1.16
CA LEU A 112 2.02 -14.48 -0.99
C LEU A 112 1.71 -15.88 -0.44
N GLU A 113 1.09 -15.94 0.74
CA GLU A 113 0.66 -17.18 1.37
C GLU A 113 -0.87 -17.21 1.52
N TYR A 114 -1.52 -18.22 0.93
CA TYR A 114 -2.98 -18.27 0.77
C TYR A 114 -3.58 -17.03 0.08
N ALA A 115 -2.75 -16.24 -0.62
CA ALA A 115 -3.15 -15.04 -1.31
C ALA A 115 -3.02 -15.14 -2.84
N GLY A 116 -3.82 -14.33 -3.55
CA GLY A 116 -3.83 -14.24 -5.00
C GLY A 116 -3.12 -13.00 -5.54
N LEU A 117 -2.55 -13.08 -6.75
CA LEU A 117 -2.13 -11.93 -7.54
C LEU A 117 -3.07 -11.79 -8.74
N SER A 118 -3.43 -10.56 -9.09
CA SER A 118 -4.17 -10.23 -10.31
C SER A 118 -3.82 -8.83 -10.84
N GLY A 119 -4.09 -8.59 -12.12
CA GLY A 119 -3.73 -7.33 -12.78
C GLY A 119 -2.24 -7.23 -13.14
N ASP A 120 -1.60 -8.38 -13.26
CA ASP A 120 -0.19 -8.58 -13.60
C ASP A 120 0.03 -8.85 -15.11
N ASP A 121 -0.95 -8.55 -15.96
CA ASP A 121 -0.92 -8.87 -17.40
C ASP A 121 0.29 -8.26 -18.13
N ASP A 122 0.75 -7.08 -17.68
CA ASP A 122 1.88 -6.35 -18.26
C ASP A 122 3.18 -6.50 -17.44
N PHE A 123 3.23 -7.43 -16.49
CA PHE A 123 4.40 -7.62 -15.63
C PHE A 123 5.37 -8.62 -16.25
N GLU A 124 6.66 -8.28 -16.18
CA GLU A 124 7.75 -9.16 -16.59
C GLU A 124 8.33 -9.88 -15.38
N PHE A 125 8.01 -11.17 -15.25
CA PHE A 125 8.48 -12.01 -14.15
C PHE A 125 9.87 -12.58 -14.43
N THR A 126 10.85 -12.21 -13.59
CA THR A 126 12.20 -12.80 -13.59
C THR A 126 12.22 -14.11 -12.80
N LYS A 127 11.40 -14.23 -11.74
CA LYS A 127 11.23 -15.45 -10.95
C LYS A 127 9.76 -15.66 -10.63
N LYS A 128 9.28 -16.88 -10.87
CA LYS A 128 7.90 -17.30 -10.57
C LYS A 128 7.92 -18.66 -9.87
N GLN A 129 7.59 -18.68 -8.58
CA GLN A 129 7.47 -19.91 -7.78
C GLN A 129 6.03 -20.02 -7.26
N VAL A 130 5.39 -21.16 -7.51
CA VAL A 130 4.01 -21.42 -7.06
C VAL A 130 3.98 -22.81 -6.45
N LYS A 131 3.62 -22.91 -5.17
CA LYS A 131 3.61 -24.14 -4.38
C LYS A 131 2.36 -24.18 -3.49
N SER A 132 1.33 -24.91 -3.92
CA SER A 132 0.09 -25.08 -3.15
C SER A 132 -0.49 -23.72 -2.71
N SER A 133 -0.28 -23.33 -1.45
CA SER A 133 -0.70 -22.07 -0.84
C SER A 133 0.28 -20.91 -1.00
N GLN A 134 1.55 -21.17 -1.30
CA GLN A 134 2.60 -20.16 -1.37
C GLN A 134 2.92 -19.77 -2.81
N LYS A 135 3.12 -18.47 -3.04
CA LYS A 135 3.56 -17.91 -4.31
C LYS A 135 4.62 -16.88 -4.03
N TYR A 136 5.72 -16.96 -4.77
CA TYR A 136 6.82 -16.01 -4.66
C TYR A 136 7.20 -15.52 -6.05
N TYR A 137 7.16 -14.20 -6.23
CA TYR A 137 7.35 -13.53 -7.51
C TYR A 137 8.42 -12.44 -7.40
N ILE A 138 9.36 -12.44 -8.35
CA ILE A 138 10.27 -11.31 -8.57
C ILE A 138 10.12 -10.91 -10.02
N GLY A 139 10.08 -9.62 -10.28
CA GLY A 139 10.02 -9.11 -11.63
C GLY A 139 9.99 -7.60 -11.66
N HIS A 140 9.46 -7.08 -12.76
CA HIS A 140 9.34 -5.64 -12.96
C HIS A 140 8.18 -5.31 -13.88
N TYR A 141 7.76 -4.05 -13.85
CA TYR A 141 6.87 -3.44 -14.82
C TYR A 141 7.62 -2.31 -15.53
N GLY A 142 7.56 -2.30 -16.87
CA GLY A 142 8.31 -1.36 -17.69
C GLY A 142 9.80 -1.70 -17.76
N GLY A 143 10.69 -0.74 -17.57
CA GLY A 143 12.15 -0.96 -17.63
C GLY A 143 12.74 -1.55 -16.34
N SER A 144 13.57 -2.59 -16.45
CA SER A 144 14.23 -3.30 -15.33
C SER A 144 15.23 -2.45 -14.53
N ASN A 145 15.74 -1.34 -15.08
CA ASN A 145 16.64 -0.42 -14.38
C ASN A 145 15.91 0.62 -13.53
N SER A 146 14.67 0.35 -13.12
CA SER A 146 13.94 1.26 -12.25
C SER A 146 14.54 1.32 -10.84
N LYS A 147 14.49 2.51 -10.24
CA LYS A 147 14.78 2.71 -8.81
C LYS A 147 13.56 2.43 -7.93
N GLY A 148 12.36 2.40 -8.50
CA GLY A 148 11.13 2.10 -7.79
C GLY A 148 11.07 0.63 -7.39
N LEU A 149 10.76 0.36 -6.13
CA LEU A 149 10.61 -0.98 -5.58
C LEU A 149 9.25 -1.15 -4.90
N VAL A 150 8.55 -2.25 -5.23
CA VAL A 150 7.29 -2.65 -4.62
C VAL A 150 7.45 -4.03 -3.99
N GLU A 151 7.50 -4.06 -2.66
CA GLU A 151 7.59 -5.28 -1.84
C GLU A 151 6.26 -5.53 -1.14
N ILE A 152 5.71 -6.74 -1.29
CA ILE A 152 4.46 -7.12 -0.64
C ILE A 152 4.58 -8.52 -0.05
N ASN A 153 4.40 -8.59 1.27
CA ASN A 153 4.16 -9.83 2.01
C ASN A 153 2.67 -9.87 2.36
N SER A 154 1.95 -10.87 1.88
CA SER A 154 0.51 -11.01 2.14
C SER A 154 0.15 -12.44 2.47
N GLU A 155 -0.35 -12.62 3.68
CA GLU A 155 -1.07 -13.82 4.08
C GLU A 155 -2.59 -13.62 3.85
N TYR A 156 -3.34 -14.71 3.66
CA TYR A 156 -4.80 -14.76 3.59
C TYR A 156 -5.52 -13.53 2.99
N GLY A 157 -5.21 -13.23 1.72
CA GLY A 157 -5.74 -12.03 1.09
C GLY A 157 -5.67 -12.06 -0.44
N GLY A 158 -5.54 -10.88 -1.02
CA GLY A 158 -5.41 -10.74 -2.47
C GLY A 158 -4.75 -9.43 -2.82
N VAL A 159 -3.77 -9.51 -3.71
CA VAL A 159 -3.06 -8.36 -4.27
C VAL A 159 -3.56 -8.12 -5.68
N LYS A 160 -4.11 -6.94 -5.92
CA LYS A 160 -4.58 -6.52 -7.24
C LYS A 160 -3.90 -5.24 -7.68
N PHE A 161 -3.25 -5.29 -8.83
CA PHE A 161 -2.74 -4.12 -9.53
C PHE A 161 -3.73 -3.63 -10.60
N TYR A 162 -3.69 -2.34 -10.92
CA TYR A 162 -4.40 -1.75 -12.04
C TYR A 162 -3.73 -0.43 -12.49
N LYS A 163 -3.84 -0.12 -13.78
CA LYS A 163 -3.37 1.15 -14.34
C LYS A 163 -4.38 2.27 -14.03
N ASN A 164 -3.89 3.44 -13.67
CA ASN A 164 -4.70 4.65 -13.42
C ASN A 164 -4.34 5.76 -14.42
#